data_AF-A0A3D0QVA0-F1
#
_entry.id   AF-A0A3D0QVA0-F1
#
_cell.length_a   1.000
_cell.length_b   1.000
_cell.length_c   1.000
_cell.angle_alpha   90.00
_cell.angle_beta   90.00
_cell.angle_gamma   90.00
#
_symmetry.space_group_name_H-M   'P 1'
#
loop_
_entity.id
_entity.type
_entity.pdbx_description
1 polymer ?
#
loop_
_entity_poly.entity_id
_entity_poly.type
_entity_poly.pdbx_seq_one_letter_code
_entity_poly.pdbx_strand_id
1 'polypeptide(L)'
;MTGDPHMTTMIQADDPTLHVGMIGGTVWADAVDRIQAGTVPDDDPDQHALWEAAGIVTRDGLDPLWARAIEIAQTSTRGCEIVSRYGDVVFAATVLLANERDRATCVTSRATVTTGPDGRDVMGAVHPMVELAIAPADRLWRLIRRVLPPLDALRHEPRATAESEAKRVTLDGVTIPESMTATPETFALHLLDLPNLPPQILDATEPQATVFTYTLVGDGDGVHTLSRTWALGRKLYLIDAESASIWEVPPGDIGSALVRGLTD
;
A
#
# COMPACT_ATOMS: atom_id res chain seq x y z
N MET A 1 37.24 -16.31 -11.98
CA MET A 1 36.05 -16.76 -12.73
C MET A 1 34.88 -16.68 -11.78
N THR A 2 33.88 -15.88 -12.18
CA THR A 2 32.48 -15.82 -11.72
C THR A 2 32.26 -15.72 -10.21
N GLY A 3 32.12 -14.48 -9.74
CA GLY A 3 31.42 -14.21 -8.48
C GLY A 3 29.97 -14.67 -8.61
N ASP A 4 29.47 -15.27 -7.53
CA ASP A 4 28.08 -15.70 -7.38
C ASP A 4 27.15 -14.51 -7.65
N PRO A 5 26.24 -14.57 -8.64
CA PRO A 5 25.14 -13.62 -8.68
C PRO A 5 24.30 -13.89 -7.44
N HIS A 6 24.19 -12.91 -6.55
CA HIS A 6 23.38 -13.00 -5.35
C HIS A 6 21.98 -13.56 -5.70
N MET A 7 21.74 -14.85 -5.38
CA MET A 7 20.39 -15.41 -5.38
C MET A 7 19.53 -14.51 -4.51
N THR A 8 18.43 -14.02 -5.06
CA THR A 8 17.56 -13.09 -4.34
C THR A 8 16.50 -13.87 -3.57
N THR A 9 16.94 -14.81 -2.74
CA THR A 9 16.07 -15.52 -1.78
C THR A 9 15.50 -14.50 -0.80
N MET A 10 14.30 -14.76 -0.24
CA MET A 10 13.80 -13.92 0.86
C MET A 10 14.77 -14.00 2.04
N ILE A 11 15.28 -12.84 2.46
CA ILE A 11 16.21 -12.72 3.57
C ILE A 11 15.41 -12.32 4.81
N GLN A 12 15.73 -12.96 5.93
CA GLN A 12 15.21 -12.55 7.23
C GLN A 12 15.70 -11.13 7.53
N ALA A 13 14.79 -10.21 7.84
CA ALA A 13 15.14 -8.87 8.28
C ALA A 13 15.69 -8.89 9.73
N ASP A 14 16.06 -7.71 10.25
CA ASP A 14 16.47 -7.57 11.65
C ASP A 14 15.37 -8.06 12.63
N ASP A 15 14.11 -7.99 12.22
CA ASP A 15 13.01 -8.70 12.88
C ASP A 15 12.94 -10.14 12.35
N PRO A 16 13.14 -11.16 13.21
CA PRO A 16 13.16 -12.57 12.78
C PRO A 16 11.83 -13.07 12.23
N THR A 17 10.75 -12.31 12.43
CA THR A 17 9.42 -12.66 11.93
C THR A 17 9.11 -12.05 10.57
N LEU A 18 9.96 -11.14 10.07
CA LEU A 18 9.79 -10.45 8.80
C LEU A 18 10.81 -10.99 7.77
N HIS A 19 10.31 -11.44 6.64
CA HIS A 19 11.14 -11.90 5.52
C HIS A 19 10.91 -10.99 4.32
N VAL A 20 11.99 -10.62 3.62
CA VAL A 20 11.95 -9.66 2.51
C VAL A 20 12.76 -10.18 1.33
N GLY A 21 12.17 -10.16 0.14
CA GLY A 21 12.83 -10.47 -1.13
C GLY A 21 12.70 -9.31 -2.12
N MET A 22 13.72 -9.13 -2.96
CA MET A 22 13.65 -8.22 -4.11
C MET A 22 13.42 -9.05 -5.37
N ILE A 23 12.48 -8.66 -6.23
CA ILE A 23 12.18 -9.43 -7.44
C ILE A 23 11.78 -8.51 -8.58
N GLY A 24 12.05 -8.92 -9.83
CA GLY A 24 11.53 -8.21 -10.99
C GLY A 24 10.00 -8.22 -10.97
N GLY A 25 9.36 -7.06 -11.16
CA GLY A 25 7.89 -6.96 -11.09
C GLY A 25 7.18 -7.89 -12.08
N THR A 26 7.75 -8.08 -13.27
CA THR A 26 7.24 -9.02 -14.27
C THR A 26 7.41 -10.47 -13.83
N VAL A 27 8.54 -10.82 -13.20
CA VAL A 27 8.80 -12.18 -12.69
C VAL A 27 7.84 -12.52 -11.56
N TRP A 28 7.54 -11.56 -10.67
CA TRP A 28 6.53 -11.72 -9.63
C TRP A 28 5.12 -11.91 -10.20
N ALA A 29 4.70 -11.02 -11.11
CA ALA A 29 3.36 -11.11 -11.71
C ALA A 29 3.15 -12.45 -12.43
N ASP A 30 4.17 -12.88 -13.16
CA ASP A 30 4.19 -14.14 -13.88
C ASP A 30 4.17 -15.37 -12.94
N ALA A 31 4.94 -15.34 -11.84
CA ALA A 31 4.90 -16.40 -10.83
C ALA A 31 3.50 -16.52 -10.18
N VAL A 32 2.86 -15.39 -9.86
CA VAL A 32 1.49 -15.36 -9.31
C VAL A 32 0.45 -15.87 -10.31
N ASP A 33 0.65 -15.63 -11.60
CA ASP A 33 -0.28 -16.12 -12.63
C ASP A 33 -0.12 -17.62 -12.88
N ARG A 34 1.13 -18.09 -12.98
CA ARG A 34 1.43 -19.42 -13.55
C ARG A 34 1.69 -20.52 -12.52
N ILE A 35 2.17 -20.21 -11.31
CA ILE A 35 2.40 -21.21 -10.27
C ILE A 35 1.10 -21.43 -9.50
N GLN A 36 0.43 -22.57 -9.71
CA GLN A 36 -0.90 -22.85 -9.15
C GLN A 36 -0.83 -24.00 -8.16
N ALA A 37 -1.45 -23.82 -6.98
CA ALA A 37 -1.49 -24.83 -5.92
C ALA A 37 -0.12 -25.46 -5.61
N GLY A 38 0.94 -24.63 -5.60
CA GLY A 38 2.32 -25.05 -5.36
C GLY A 38 3.00 -25.83 -6.50
N THR A 39 2.33 -25.97 -7.64
CA THR A 39 2.87 -26.65 -8.83
C THR A 39 3.57 -25.65 -9.75
N VAL A 40 4.84 -25.89 -10.02
CA VAL A 40 5.64 -25.11 -10.98
C VAL A 40 5.47 -25.74 -12.38
N PRO A 41 4.98 -24.99 -13.38
CA PRO A 41 4.90 -25.50 -14.74
C PRO A 41 6.30 -25.61 -15.38
N ASP A 42 6.46 -26.59 -16.28
CA ASP A 42 7.75 -26.92 -16.96
C ASP A 42 7.63 -26.81 -18.49
N ASP A 43 6.73 -25.94 -18.96
CA ASP A 43 6.43 -25.71 -20.38
C ASP A 43 7.20 -24.53 -20.98
N ASP A 44 7.86 -23.71 -20.16
CA ASP A 44 8.73 -22.60 -20.58
C ASP A 44 10.07 -22.58 -19.81
N PRO A 45 11.16 -23.07 -20.40
CA PRO A 45 12.48 -23.11 -19.77
C PRO A 45 13.09 -21.75 -19.45
N ASP A 46 12.82 -20.73 -20.26
CA ASP A 46 13.38 -19.38 -20.07
C ASP A 46 12.73 -18.74 -18.83
N GLN A 47 11.44 -18.95 -18.68
CA GLN A 47 10.70 -18.49 -17.51
C GLN A 47 11.10 -19.24 -16.24
N HIS A 48 11.28 -20.56 -16.32
CA HIS A 48 11.77 -21.34 -15.20
C HIS A 48 13.13 -20.82 -14.71
N ALA A 49 14.04 -20.50 -15.63
CA ALA A 49 15.35 -19.92 -15.30
C ALA A 49 15.21 -18.54 -14.61
N LEU A 50 14.21 -17.73 -14.95
CA LEU A 50 13.93 -16.47 -14.26
C LEU A 50 13.44 -16.68 -12.83
N TRP A 51 12.58 -17.68 -12.60
CA TRP A 51 12.13 -18.04 -11.26
C TRP A 51 13.25 -18.63 -10.40
N GLU A 52 14.12 -19.45 -10.98
CA GLU A 52 15.33 -19.95 -10.31
C GLU A 52 16.28 -18.80 -9.94
N ALA A 53 16.52 -17.87 -10.86
CA ALA A 53 17.38 -16.71 -10.61
C ALA A 53 16.80 -15.79 -9.51
N ALA A 54 15.47 -15.68 -9.43
CA ALA A 54 14.76 -14.97 -8.38
C ALA A 54 14.68 -15.74 -7.05
N GLY A 55 15.14 -17.00 -7.00
CA GLY A 55 15.04 -17.85 -5.82
C GLY A 55 13.62 -18.28 -5.46
N ILE A 56 12.64 -18.11 -6.38
CA ILE A 56 11.30 -18.67 -6.24
C ILE A 56 11.38 -20.19 -6.33
N VAL A 57 12.12 -20.69 -7.34
CA VAL A 57 12.38 -22.12 -7.52
C VAL A 57 13.80 -22.43 -7.08
N THR A 58 13.96 -23.52 -6.35
CA THR A 58 15.23 -24.04 -5.88
C THR A 58 15.43 -25.48 -6.38
N ARG A 59 16.59 -26.07 -6.11
CA ARG A 59 16.85 -27.48 -6.42
C ARG A 59 15.87 -28.44 -5.73
N ASP A 60 15.32 -28.04 -4.59
CA ASP A 60 14.38 -28.82 -3.80
C ASP A 60 12.92 -28.54 -4.19
N GLY A 61 12.70 -27.72 -5.22
CA GLY A 61 11.39 -27.27 -5.69
C GLY A 61 11.08 -25.83 -5.29
N LEU A 62 9.78 -25.49 -5.28
CA LEU A 62 9.30 -24.16 -4.91
C LEU A 62 9.72 -23.81 -3.47
N ASP A 63 10.35 -22.64 -3.29
CA ASP A 63 10.71 -22.14 -1.98
C ASP A 63 9.46 -21.93 -1.10
N PRO A 64 9.44 -22.40 0.16
CA PRO A 64 8.23 -22.35 0.99
C PRO A 64 7.70 -20.94 1.28
N LEU A 65 8.57 -19.93 1.40
CA LEU A 65 8.14 -18.56 1.66
C LEU A 65 7.54 -17.93 0.39
N TRP A 66 8.16 -18.19 -0.77
CA TRP A 66 7.59 -17.80 -2.06
C TRP A 66 6.27 -18.51 -2.34
N ALA A 67 6.18 -19.81 -2.06
CA ALA A 67 4.94 -20.58 -2.16
C ALA A 67 3.80 -19.94 -1.35
N ARG A 68 4.08 -19.60 -0.09
CA ARG A 68 3.08 -18.96 0.79
C ARG A 68 2.73 -17.56 0.31
N ALA A 69 3.69 -16.79 -0.20
CA ALA A 69 3.42 -15.45 -0.72
C ALA A 69 2.54 -15.48 -1.99
N ILE A 70 2.80 -16.42 -2.89
CA ILE A 70 2.00 -16.66 -4.10
C ILE A 70 0.59 -17.10 -3.74
N GLU A 71 0.45 -18.07 -2.83
CA GLU A 71 -0.84 -18.53 -2.34
C GLU A 71 -1.68 -17.36 -1.78
N ILE A 72 -1.09 -16.55 -0.88
CA ILE A 72 -1.76 -15.36 -0.33
C ILE A 72 -2.17 -14.40 -1.45
N ALA A 73 -1.31 -14.18 -2.45
CA ALA A 73 -1.60 -13.31 -3.58
C ALA A 73 -2.79 -13.79 -4.43
N GLN A 74 -2.94 -15.11 -4.57
CA GLN A 74 -3.98 -15.73 -5.38
C GLN A 74 -5.33 -15.87 -4.67
N THR A 75 -5.31 -16.13 -3.35
CA THR A 75 -6.52 -16.55 -2.63
C THR A 75 -7.07 -15.50 -1.68
N SER A 76 -6.30 -14.47 -1.33
CA SER A 76 -6.72 -13.48 -0.33
C SER A 76 -8.02 -12.79 -0.74
N THR A 77 -9.00 -12.76 0.17
CA THR A 77 -10.19 -11.92 0.04
C THR A 77 -10.03 -10.57 0.73
N ARG A 78 -8.87 -10.28 1.33
CA ARG A 78 -8.61 -9.08 2.14
C ARG A 78 -7.34 -8.39 1.67
N GLY A 79 -7.49 -7.22 1.07
CA GLY A 79 -6.40 -6.48 0.46
C GLY A 79 -6.50 -4.98 0.68
N CYS A 80 -5.36 -4.31 0.67
CA CYS A 80 -5.26 -2.86 0.69
C CYS A 80 -4.20 -2.41 -0.29
N GLU A 81 -4.61 -1.61 -1.26
CA GLU A 81 -3.69 -0.82 -2.08
C GLU A 81 -3.33 0.45 -1.32
N ILE A 82 -2.06 0.80 -1.32
CA ILE A 82 -1.52 1.98 -0.66
C ILE A 82 -0.65 2.72 -1.67
N VAL A 83 -1.01 3.96 -1.97
CA VAL A 83 -0.19 4.87 -2.77
C VAL A 83 0.22 6.03 -1.88
N SER A 84 1.51 6.13 -1.58
CA SER A 84 2.05 7.22 -0.79
C SER A 84 2.99 8.09 -1.60
N ARG A 85 3.01 9.38 -1.31
CA ARG A 85 3.91 10.36 -1.95
C ARG A 85 4.69 11.11 -0.91
N TYR A 86 5.98 11.29 -1.17
CA TYR A 86 6.87 12.15 -0.41
C TYR A 86 7.88 12.82 -1.33
N GLY A 87 7.75 14.14 -1.50
CA GLY A 87 8.52 14.88 -2.50
C GLY A 87 8.25 14.36 -3.92
N ASP A 88 9.32 13.98 -4.61
CA ASP A 88 9.32 13.43 -5.97
C ASP A 88 9.22 11.90 -6.02
N VAL A 89 9.03 11.22 -4.88
CA VAL A 89 8.92 9.76 -4.81
C VAL A 89 7.50 9.33 -4.49
N VAL A 90 7.03 8.33 -5.24
CA VAL A 90 5.79 7.59 -4.97
C VAL A 90 6.13 6.14 -4.62
N PHE A 91 5.51 5.65 -3.56
CA PHE A 91 5.49 4.24 -3.20
C PHE A 91 4.08 3.71 -3.48
N ALA A 92 3.98 2.63 -4.24
CA ALA A 92 2.72 1.92 -4.46
C ALA A 92 2.87 0.50 -3.93
N ALA A 93 2.01 0.10 -3.01
CA ALA A 93 2.02 -1.25 -2.46
C ALA A 93 0.64 -1.90 -2.44
N THR A 94 0.67 -3.23 -2.53
CA THR A 94 -0.49 -4.09 -2.29
C THR A 94 -0.20 -4.92 -1.05
N VAL A 95 -1.00 -4.71 -0.01
CA VAL A 95 -0.96 -5.49 1.24
C VAL A 95 -2.08 -6.50 1.19
N LEU A 96 -1.78 -7.78 1.39
CA LEU A 96 -2.76 -8.88 1.37
C LEU A 96 -2.68 -9.67 2.67
N LEU A 97 -3.85 -9.96 3.26
CA LEU A 97 -3.97 -10.78 4.46
C LEU A 97 -4.46 -12.18 4.08
N ALA A 98 -3.75 -13.22 4.50
CA ALA A 98 -4.17 -14.60 4.27
C ALA A 98 -5.59 -14.86 4.81
N ASN A 99 -6.34 -15.77 4.17
CA ASN A 99 -7.70 -16.09 4.59
C ASN A 99 -7.75 -16.71 6.00
N GLU A 100 -6.72 -17.47 6.39
CA GLU A 100 -6.55 -17.99 7.75
C GLU A 100 -6.14 -16.91 8.77
N ARG A 101 -5.82 -15.70 8.30
CA ARG A 101 -5.38 -14.53 9.08
C ARG A 101 -4.14 -14.77 9.94
N ASP A 102 -3.25 -15.65 9.51
CA ASP A 102 -2.00 -16.00 10.19
C ASP A 102 -0.76 -15.25 9.64
N ARG A 103 -0.87 -14.79 8.39
CA ARG A 103 0.21 -14.16 7.61
C ARG A 103 -0.33 -13.04 6.74
N ALA A 104 0.52 -12.08 6.45
CA ALA A 104 0.26 -11.03 5.47
C ALA A 104 1.48 -10.82 4.58
N THR A 105 1.24 -10.40 3.34
CA THR A 105 2.26 -9.99 2.38
C THR A 105 2.10 -8.51 2.05
N CYS A 106 3.20 -7.88 1.65
CA CYS A 106 3.23 -6.53 1.11
C CYS A 106 4.17 -6.51 -0.09
N VAL A 107 3.64 -6.21 -1.26
CA VAL A 107 4.43 -6.01 -2.48
C VAL A 107 4.54 -4.52 -2.72
N THR A 108 5.75 -3.96 -2.70
CA THR A 108 6.00 -2.53 -2.83
C THR A 108 6.79 -2.24 -4.10
N SER A 109 6.29 -1.30 -4.89
CA SER A 109 6.97 -0.69 -6.04
C SER A 109 7.25 0.78 -5.76
N ARG A 110 8.23 1.34 -6.47
CA ARG A 110 8.66 2.73 -6.34
C ARG A 110 8.65 3.41 -7.70
N ALA A 111 8.19 4.64 -7.74
CA ALA A 111 8.22 5.47 -8.94
C ALA A 111 8.67 6.89 -8.57
N THR A 112 9.14 7.64 -9.57
CA THR A 112 9.41 9.07 -9.42
C THR A 112 8.29 9.88 -10.06
N VAL A 113 7.82 10.94 -9.43
CA VAL A 113 6.90 11.93 -10.00
C VAL A 113 7.68 13.17 -10.38
N THR A 114 7.40 13.72 -11.56
CA THR A 114 7.89 15.02 -11.98
C THR A 114 6.72 15.93 -12.31
N THR A 115 6.83 17.22 -12.01
CA THR A 115 5.83 18.21 -12.44
C THR A 115 6.02 18.53 -13.92
N GLY A 116 4.98 18.28 -14.71
CA GLY A 116 4.93 18.57 -16.14
C GLY A 116 4.79 20.08 -16.44
N PRO A 117 4.91 20.48 -17.72
CA PRO A 117 4.85 21.89 -18.13
C PRO A 117 3.51 22.59 -17.84
N ASP A 118 2.44 21.82 -17.68
CA ASP A 118 1.10 22.27 -17.33
C ASP A 118 0.85 22.33 -15.81
N GLY A 119 1.89 22.08 -15.01
CA GLY A 119 1.80 22.02 -13.55
C GLY A 119 1.21 20.72 -13.02
N ARG A 120 0.88 19.74 -13.88
CA ARG A 120 0.34 18.45 -13.46
C ARG A 120 1.46 17.46 -13.16
N ASP A 121 1.20 16.57 -12.22
CA ASP A 121 2.12 15.48 -11.94
C ASP A 121 2.15 14.48 -13.10
N VAL A 122 3.35 14.22 -13.60
CA VAL A 122 3.62 13.20 -14.61
C VAL A 122 4.40 12.09 -13.93
N MET A 123 3.88 10.86 -14.05
CA MET A 123 4.62 9.69 -13.58
C MET A 123 5.85 9.46 -14.45
N GLY A 124 7.01 9.49 -13.80
CA GLY A 124 8.30 9.18 -14.40
C GLY A 124 8.55 7.67 -14.40
N ALA A 125 9.82 7.29 -14.24
CA ALA A 125 10.22 5.89 -14.29
C ALA A 125 9.71 5.12 -13.06
N VAL A 126 9.07 3.97 -13.31
CA VAL A 126 8.78 2.95 -12.30
C VAL A 126 10.00 2.05 -12.16
N HIS A 127 10.44 1.81 -10.93
CA HIS A 127 11.55 0.92 -10.66
C HIS A 127 11.16 -0.52 -11.05
N PRO A 128 11.98 -1.23 -11.86
CA PRO A 128 11.60 -2.54 -12.41
C PRO A 128 11.57 -3.65 -11.35
N MET A 129 12.28 -3.46 -10.23
CA MET A 129 12.23 -4.37 -9.08
C MET A 129 11.18 -3.92 -8.07
N VAL A 130 10.44 -4.88 -7.54
CA VAL A 130 9.55 -4.74 -6.39
C VAL A 130 10.18 -5.38 -5.16
N GLU A 131 9.81 -4.88 -3.99
CA GLU A 131 10.08 -5.52 -2.70
C GLU A 131 8.86 -6.35 -2.32
N LEU A 132 9.05 -7.63 -2.02
CA LEU A 132 8.03 -8.46 -1.38
C LEU A 132 8.43 -8.69 0.07
N ALA A 133 7.53 -8.37 0.99
CA ALA A 133 7.68 -8.65 2.40
C ALA A 133 6.57 -9.58 2.89
N ILE A 134 6.90 -10.57 3.71
CA ILE A 134 5.94 -11.47 4.36
C ILE A 134 6.21 -11.53 5.87
N ALA A 135 5.14 -11.47 6.67
CA ALA A 135 5.22 -11.53 8.12
C ALA A 135 3.95 -12.16 8.73
N PRO A 136 3.99 -12.61 10.00
CA PRO A 136 2.79 -12.91 10.79
C PRO A 136 1.77 -11.77 10.79
N ALA A 137 0.48 -12.09 10.85
CA ALA A 137 -0.58 -11.09 10.80
C ALA A 137 -0.56 -10.09 11.97
N ASP A 138 -0.08 -10.47 13.15
CA ASP A 138 0.12 -9.56 14.29
C ASP A 138 1.26 -8.54 14.06
N ARG A 139 2.04 -8.71 12.98
CA ARG A 139 3.04 -7.78 12.48
C ARG A 139 2.59 -6.98 11.26
N LEU A 140 1.30 -6.98 10.92
CA LEU A 140 0.76 -6.27 9.75
C LEU A 140 1.20 -4.81 9.68
N TRP A 141 1.22 -4.11 10.80
CA TRP A 141 1.72 -2.73 10.85
C TRP A 141 3.18 -2.60 10.40
N ARG A 142 4.05 -3.57 10.73
CA ARG A 142 5.46 -3.55 10.31
C ARG A 142 5.60 -3.65 8.79
N LEU A 143 4.69 -4.33 8.11
CA LEU A 143 4.63 -4.36 6.64
C LEU A 143 4.16 -3.01 6.09
N ILE A 144 3.02 -2.51 6.57
CA ILE A 144 2.42 -1.24 6.12
C ILE A 144 3.38 -0.07 6.32
N ARG A 145 4.04 0.02 7.47
CA ARG A 145 4.95 1.12 7.80
C ARG A 145 6.08 1.33 6.78
N ARG A 146 6.47 0.28 6.05
CA ARG A 146 7.54 0.32 5.04
C ARG A 146 7.16 1.13 3.80
N VAL A 147 5.89 1.10 3.40
CA VAL A 147 5.37 1.84 2.23
C VAL A 147 5.02 3.29 2.58
N LEU A 148 4.86 3.63 3.86
CA LEU A 148 4.55 5.00 4.27
C LEU A 148 5.77 5.93 4.16
N PRO A 149 5.58 7.23 3.87
CA PRO A 149 6.65 8.22 3.88
C PRO A 149 7.45 8.20 5.20
N PRO A 150 8.75 8.50 5.18
CA PRO A 150 9.64 8.40 6.35
C PRO A 150 9.45 9.58 7.33
N LEU A 151 8.22 9.86 7.70
CA LEU A 151 7.82 10.93 8.62
C LEU A 151 7.16 10.32 9.85
N ASP A 152 7.61 10.73 11.04
CA ASP A 152 7.16 10.14 12.31
C ASP A 152 5.63 10.22 12.50
N ALA A 153 4.99 11.30 12.04
CA ALA A 153 3.55 11.46 12.11
C ALA A 153 2.78 10.37 11.31
N LEU A 154 3.34 9.92 10.18
CA LEU A 154 2.74 8.90 9.32
C LEU A 154 3.12 7.48 9.75
N ARG A 155 4.32 7.32 10.33
CA ARG A 155 4.87 6.02 10.76
C ARG A 155 4.70 5.75 12.26
N HIS A 156 3.89 6.54 12.95
CA HIS A 156 3.60 6.38 14.36
C HIS A 156 2.92 5.03 14.63
N GLU A 157 3.18 4.42 15.79
CA GLU A 157 2.55 3.14 16.16
C GLU A 157 1.00 3.28 16.17
N PRO A 158 0.26 2.24 15.72
CA PRO A 158 -1.19 2.26 15.60
C PRO A 158 -1.85 2.58 16.93
N ARG A 159 -2.78 3.53 16.90
CA ARG A 159 -3.59 3.87 18.06
C ARG A 159 -4.95 4.35 17.58
N ALA A 160 -6.02 3.77 18.09
CA ALA A 160 -7.36 4.23 17.80
C ALA A 160 -7.52 5.70 18.24
N THR A 161 -7.97 6.54 17.32
CA THR A 161 -8.28 7.94 17.58
C THR A 161 -9.55 8.02 18.42
N ALA A 162 -9.49 8.67 19.58
CA ALA A 162 -10.69 8.94 20.36
C ALA A 162 -11.52 10.07 19.69
N GLU A 163 -12.84 10.04 19.85
CA GLU A 163 -13.73 11.09 19.30
C GLU A 163 -13.35 12.50 19.76
N SER A 164 -12.82 12.64 20.98
CA SER A 164 -12.38 13.93 21.53
C SER A 164 -11.07 14.44 20.90
N GLU A 165 -10.29 13.59 20.24
CA GLU A 165 -9.03 13.93 19.59
C GLU A 165 -9.22 14.28 18.11
N ALA A 166 -10.18 13.62 17.44
CA ALA A 166 -10.55 13.93 16.07
C ALA A 166 -11.34 15.24 16.02
N LYS A 167 -10.91 16.17 15.16
CA LYS A 167 -11.63 17.44 14.96
C LYS A 167 -12.13 17.49 13.54
N ARG A 168 -13.47 17.49 13.39
CA ARG A 168 -14.08 17.69 12.08
C ARG A 168 -13.73 19.08 11.56
N VAL A 169 -13.25 19.15 10.34
CA VAL A 169 -13.05 20.41 9.63
C VAL A 169 -14.37 20.77 8.94
N THR A 170 -14.94 21.91 9.33
CA THR A 170 -16.15 22.43 8.66
C THR A 170 -15.75 23.13 7.37
N LEU A 171 -16.42 22.77 6.27
CA LEU A 171 -16.24 23.35 4.94
C LEU A 171 -17.26 24.49 4.70
N ASP A 172 -17.43 25.38 5.68
CA ASP A 172 -18.40 26.47 5.61
C ASP A 172 -18.08 27.41 4.44
N GLY A 173 -19.07 27.64 3.57
CA GLY A 173 -18.92 28.51 2.40
C GLY A 173 -18.17 27.88 1.21
N VAL A 174 -17.78 26.61 1.30
CA VAL A 174 -17.22 25.85 0.17
C VAL A 174 -18.37 25.18 -0.59
N THR A 175 -18.52 25.53 -1.86
CA THR A 175 -19.44 24.81 -2.75
C THR A 175 -18.73 23.56 -3.27
N ILE A 176 -19.11 22.39 -2.76
CA ILE A 176 -18.64 21.11 -3.31
C ILE A 176 -19.47 20.80 -4.56
N PRO A 177 -18.87 20.69 -5.75
CA PRO A 177 -19.57 20.31 -6.97
C PRO A 177 -20.28 18.95 -6.81
N GLU A 178 -21.49 18.81 -7.35
CA GLU A 178 -22.22 17.54 -7.32
C GLU A 178 -21.42 16.39 -7.93
N SER A 179 -20.62 16.68 -8.96
CA SER A 179 -19.71 15.71 -9.60
C SER A 179 -18.67 15.14 -8.64
N MET A 180 -18.26 15.89 -7.61
CA MET A 180 -17.30 15.41 -6.61
C MET A 180 -17.97 14.56 -5.54
N THR A 181 -19.25 14.77 -5.26
CA THR A 181 -20.02 13.90 -4.36
C THR A 181 -20.61 12.69 -5.07
N ALA A 182 -20.48 12.59 -6.40
CA ALA A 182 -21.03 11.50 -7.19
C ALA A 182 -20.35 10.16 -6.90
N THR A 183 -19.04 10.18 -6.62
CA THR A 183 -18.31 9.00 -6.11
C THR A 183 -17.37 9.38 -4.96
N PRO A 184 -17.20 8.51 -3.95
CA PRO A 184 -16.26 8.73 -2.85
C PRO A 184 -14.84 9.09 -3.33
N GLU A 185 -14.36 8.43 -4.36
CA GLU A 185 -12.99 8.61 -4.89
C GLU A 185 -12.80 10.01 -5.48
N THR A 186 -13.80 10.52 -6.17
CA THR A 186 -13.74 11.86 -6.79
C THR A 186 -13.65 12.94 -5.70
N PHE A 187 -14.36 12.76 -4.59
CA PHE A 187 -14.25 13.64 -3.43
C PHE A 187 -12.82 13.61 -2.85
N ALA A 188 -12.30 12.42 -2.57
CA ALA A 188 -10.99 12.26 -1.94
C ALA A 188 -9.82 12.79 -2.80
N LEU A 189 -9.93 12.67 -4.12
CA LEU A 189 -8.92 13.13 -5.07
C LEU A 189 -8.93 14.64 -5.29
N HIS A 190 -10.12 15.26 -5.30
CA HIS A 190 -10.27 16.65 -5.75
C HIS A 190 -10.65 17.65 -4.67
N LEU A 191 -10.94 17.21 -3.42
CA LEU A 191 -11.32 18.12 -2.33
C LEU A 191 -10.31 19.26 -2.15
N LEU A 192 -9.01 18.92 -2.21
CA LEU A 192 -7.92 19.86 -2.01
C LEU A 192 -7.67 20.79 -3.21
N ASP A 193 -8.31 20.53 -4.35
CA ASP A 193 -8.27 21.38 -5.55
C ASP A 193 -9.33 22.49 -5.52
N LEU A 194 -10.26 22.46 -4.55
CA LEU A 194 -11.36 23.42 -4.51
C LEU A 194 -10.88 24.85 -4.21
N PRO A 195 -11.46 25.87 -4.86
CA PRO A 195 -11.18 27.25 -4.51
C PRO A 195 -11.80 27.60 -3.16
N ASN A 196 -11.15 28.51 -2.43
CA ASN A 196 -11.63 29.08 -1.15
C ASN A 196 -11.80 28.05 -0.02
N LEU A 197 -10.93 27.04 0.05
CA LEU A 197 -10.90 26.14 1.20
C LEU A 197 -10.65 26.92 2.50
N PRO A 198 -11.23 26.47 3.63
CA PRO A 198 -11.05 27.12 4.93
C PRO A 198 -9.57 27.31 5.28
N PRO A 199 -9.18 28.43 5.90
CA PRO A 199 -7.78 28.71 6.25
C PRO A 199 -7.09 27.61 7.06
N GLN A 200 -7.87 26.85 7.83
CA GLN A 200 -7.42 25.77 8.69
C GLN A 200 -6.96 24.50 7.94
N ILE A 201 -7.21 24.37 6.63
CA ILE A 201 -6.75 23.23 5.81
C ILE A 201 -5.94 23.65 4.60
N LEU A 202 -5.52 24.91 4.51
CA LEU A 202 -4.68 25.38 3.40
C LEU A 202 -3.31 24.68 3.38
N ASP A 203 -2.80 24.23 4.52
CA ASP A 203 -1.57 23.44 4.57
C ASP A 203 -1.76 22.00 4.08
N ALA A 204 -3.01 21.53 3.95
CA ALA A 204 -3.33 20.25 3.35
C ALA A 204 -3.31 20.29 1.81
N THR A 205 -3.44 21.47 1.18
CA THR A 205 -3.44 21.62 -0.30
C THR A 205 -2.04 21.55 -0.90
N GLU A 206 -1.01 21.83 -0.09
CA GLU A 206 0.40 21.62 -0.41
C GLU A 206 1.04 20.73 0.66
N PRO A 207 0.62 19.45 0.75
CA PRO A 207 1.03 18.59 1.83
C PRO A 207 2.51 18.20 1.66
N GLN A 208 3.22 18.06 2.79
CA GLN A 208 4.56 17.48 2.82
C GLN A 208 4.54 16.03 2.30
N ALA A 209 3.45 15.31 2.57
CA ALA A 209 3.27 13.92 2.17
C ALA A 209 1.78 13.56 2.07
N THR A 210 1.46 12.62 1.18
CA THR A 210 0.11 12.04 1.07
C THR A 210 0.14 10.52 1.15
N VAL A 211 -0.95 9.95 1.62
CA VAL A 211 -1.19 8.49 1.65
C VAL A 211 -2.62 8.26 1.18
N PHE A 212 -2.81 7.70 0.01
CA PHE A 212 -4.08 7.21 -0.49
C PHE A 212 -4.16 5.70 -0.26
N THR A 213 -5.32 5.20 0.15
CA THR A 213 -5.55 3.77 0.31
C THR A 213 -6.90 3.36 -0.22
N TYR A 214 -6.93 2.19 -0.85
CA TYR A 214 -8.14 1.50 -1.26
C TYR A 214 -8.12 0.09 -0.65
N THR A 215 -9.02 -0.15 0.29
CA THR A 215 -9.15 -1.44 0.99
C THR A 215 -10.33 -2.21 0.40
N LEU A 216 -10.14 -3.51 0.20
CA LEU A 216 -11.16 -4.46 -0.23
C LEU A 216 -11.21 -5.63 0.76
N VAL A 217 -12.41 -5.93 1.25
CA VAL A 217 -12.68 -7.07 2.15
C VAL A 217 -13.86 -7.86 1.59
N GLY A 218 -13.59 -9.08 1.16
CA GLY A 218 -14.58 -10.09 0.85
C GLY A 218 -14.83 -11.00 2.04
N ASP A 219 -16.09 -11.11 2.45
CA ASP A 219 -16.55 -12.01 3.50
C ASP A 219 -17.88 -12.70 3.11
N GLY A 220 -18.55 -13.34 4.08
CA GLY A 220 -19.80 -14.05 3.84
C GLY A 220 -20.99 -13.16 3.47
N ASP A 221 -20.91 -11.86 3.77
CA ASP A 221 -21.97 -10.88 3.51
C ASP A 221 -21.77 -10.12 2.20
N GLY A 222 -20.56 -10.17 1.62
CA GLY A 222 -20.27 -9.64 0.29
C GLY A 222 -18.86 -9.09 0.15
N VAL A 223 -18.69 -8.13 -0.75
CA VAL A 223 -17.44 -7.39 -0.93
C VAL A 223 -17.66 -5.96 -0.46
N HIS A 224 -16.83 -5.54 0.49
CA HIS A 224 -16.80 -4.21 1.07
C HIS A 224 -15.54 -3.50 0.60
N THR A 225 -15.68 -2.23 0.20
CA THR A 225 -14.58 -1.40 -0.27
C THR A 225 -14.54 -0.10 0.51
N LEU A 226 -13.35 0.37 0.85
CA LEU A 226 -13.14 1.55 1.68
C LEU A 226 -11.97 2.36 1.13
N SER A 227 -12.21 3.64 0.85
CA SER A 227 -11.21 4.56 0.32
C SER A 227 -10.93 5.68 1.32
N ARG A 228 -9.65 5.94 1.58
CA ARG A 228 -9.21 7.01 2.51
C ARG A 228 -7.96 7.69 1.97
N THR A 229 -7.88 9.00 2.21
CA THR A 229 -6.68 9.78 1.92
C THR A 229 -6.23 10.49 3.18
N TRP A 230 -4.94 10.40 3.49
CA TRP A 230 -4.30 11.24 4.48
C TRP A 230 -3.37 12.25 3.81
N ALA A 231 -3.45 13.50 4.26
CA ALA A 231 -2.56 14.57 3.85
C ALA A 231 -1.84 15.12 5.09
N LEU A 232 -0.51 15.12 5.06
CA LEU A 232 0.31 15.70 6.12
C LEU A 232 0.76 17.10 5.72
N GLY A 233 0.11 18.11 6.29
CA GLY A 233 0.59 19.48 6.32
C GLY A 233 1.37 19.75 7.61
N ARG A 234 1.04 20.86 8.29
CA ARG A 234 1.41 21.10 9.69
C ARG A 234 0.68 20.15 10.65
N LYS A 235 -0.48 19.64 10.21
CA LYS A 235 -1.26 18.62 10.91
C LYS A 235 -1.54 17.45 9.98
N LEU A 236 -1.99 16.34 10.55
CA LEU A 236 -2.45 15.19 9.80
C LEU A 236 -3.95 15.30 9.56
N TYR A 237 -4.35 15.30 8.29
CA TYR A 237 -5.73 15.36 7.87
C TYR A 237 -6.16 14.03 7.26
N LEU A 238 -7.29 13.49 7.70
CA LEU A 238 -8.00 12.38 7.07
C LEU A 238 -9.12 12.95 6.21
N ILE A 239 -9.09 12.63 4.92
CA ILE A 239 -10.17 12.86 3.97
C ILE A 239 -10.90 11.54 3.83
N ASP A 240 -12.12 11.51 4.37
CA ASP A 240 -12.98 10.34 4.35
C ASP A 240 -13.96 10.47 3.19
N ALA A 241 -13.73 9.62 2.20
CA ALA A 241 -14.47 9.55 0.95
C ALA A 241 -15.94 9.16 1.17
N GLU A 242 -16.20 8.25 2.12
CA GLU A 242 -17.54 7.68 2.35
C GLU A 242 -18.48 8.69 2.99
N SER A 243 -17.96 9.45 3.95
CA SER A 243 -18.74 10.47 4.67
C SER A 243 -18.60 11.87 4.05
N ALA A 244 -17.89 11.99 2.93
CA ALA A 244 -17.55 13.25 2.26
C ALA A 244 -17.08 14.32 3.26
N SER A 245 -16.11 13.94 4.10
CA SER A 245 -15.67 14.78 5.22
C SER A 245 -14.16 14.82 5.38
N ILE A 246 -13.70 15.83 6.10
CA ILE A 246 -12.29 16.02 6.44
C ILE A 246 -12.13 16.20 7.95
N TRP A 247 -11.11 15.56 8.50
CA TRP A 247 -10.83 15.51 9.93
C TRP A 247 -9.35 15.80 10.19
N GLU A 248 -9.06 16.63 11.19
CA GLU A 248 -7.74 16.65 11.83
C GLU A 248 -7.67 15.46 12.79
N VAL A 249 -6.65 14.61 12.60
CA VAL A 249 -6.46 13.36 13.36
C VAL A 249 -5.05 13.30 13.97
N PRO A 250 -4.87 12.60 15.11
CA PRO A 250 -3.55 12.46 15.72
C PRO A 250 -2.66 11.46 14.96
N PRO A 251 -1.33 11.51 15.17
CA PRO A 251 -0.45 10.42 14.78
C PRO A 251 -0.93 9.07 15.34
N GLY A 252 -0.84 8.01 14.53
CA GLY A 252 -1.30 6.66 14.86
C GLY A 252 -2.66 6.30 14.25
N ASP A 253 -3.43 7.30 13.78
CA ASP A 253 -4.72 7.10 13.10
C ASP A 253 -4.58 6.23 11.86
N ILE A 254 -3.64 6.55 10.96
CA ILE A 254 -3.34 5.78 9.74
C ILE A 254 -3.10 4.31 10.07
N GLY A 255 -2.16 4.04 10.99
CA GLY A 255 -1.82 2.68 11.36
C GLY A 255 -3.01 1.93 11.95
N SER A 256 -3.80 2.58 12.80
CA SER A 256 -5.02 1.98 13.36
C SER A 256 -6.06 1.69 12.29
N ALA A 257 -6.31 2.65 11.38
CA ALA A 257 -7.30 2.54 10.33
C ALA A 257 -6.97 1.43 9.32
N LEU A 258 -5.70 1.31 8.92
CA LEU A 258 -5.28 0.32 7.94
C LEU A 258 -5.18 -1.09 8.52
N VAL A 259 -4.70 -1.23 9.76
CA VAL A 259 -4.70 -2.55 10.42
C VAL A 259 -6.13 -3.03 10.60
N ARG A 260 -7.01 -2.19 11.17
CA ARG A 260 -8.42 -2.55 11.38
C ARG A 260 -9.17 -2.82 10.08
N GLY A 261 -8.94 -2.01 9.05
CA GLY A 261 -9.59 -2.20 7.74
C GLY A 261 -9.28 -3.55 7.10
N LEU A 262 -8.16 -4.18 7.45
CA LEU A 262 -7.81 -5.52 6.97
C LEU A 262 -8.23 -6.63 7.94
N THR A 263 -8.27 -6.37 9.25
CA THR A 263 -8.50 -7.40 10.27
C THR A 263 -9.94 -7.53 10.75
N ASP A 264 -10.72 -6.44 10.70
CA ASP A 264 -12.14 -6.43 11.06
C ASP A 264 -12.93 -7.01 9.88
#